data_AF-A0A5N9EGQ2-F1
#
_entry.id   AF-A0A5N9EGQ2-F1
#
_cell.length_a   1.000
_cell.length_b   1.000
_cell.length_c   1.000
_cell.angle_alpha   90.00
_cell.angle_beta   90.00
_cell.angle_gamma   90.00
#
_symmetry.space_group_name_H-M   'P 1'
#
loop_
_entity.id
_entity.type
_entity.pdbx_description
1 polymer ?
#
loop_
_entity_poly.entity_id
_entity_poly.type
_entity_poly.pdbx_seq_one_letter_code
_entity_poly.pdbx_strand_id
1 'polypeptide(L)' 'MGKKIRLAQFGTKHGHAKGVLEVMLAHSDVEVVGVWEPDKRRQDILIQSNDPVWKKITWIERSEQVLSDKTIIAISS' A
#
# COMPACT_ATOMS: atom_id res chain seq x y z
N MET A 1 -10.88 -0.80 -21.99
CA MET A 1 -10.35 -0.32 -20.70
C MET A 1 -8.89 -0.77 -20.62
N GLY A 2 -7.95 0.16 -20.49
CA GLY A 2 -6.52 -0.16 -20.47
C GLY A 2 -6.11 -0.95 -19.22
N LYS A 3 -4.93 -1.58 -19.24
CA LYS A 3 -4.38 -2.28 -18.07
C LYS A 3 -4.06 -1.22 -16.99
N LYS A 4 -4.53 -1.43 -15.76
CA LYS A 4 -4.22 -0.55 -14.63
C LYS A 4 -2.74 -0.58 -14.27
N ILE A 5 -2.24 0.55 -13.78
CA ILE A 5 -0.91 0.71 -13.22
C ILE A 5 -0.90 0.10 -11.81
N ARG A 6 -0.13 -0.97 -11.62
CA ARG A 6 -0.04 -1.67 -10.34
C ARG A 6 1.05 -1.03 -9.47
N LEU A 7 0.67 -0.57 -8.28
CA LEU A 7 1.54 0.10 -7.32
C LEU A 7 1.46 -0.57 -5.94
N ALA A 8 2.53 -0.49 -5.17
CA ALA A 8 2.55 -0.88 -3.76
C ALA A 8 3.08 0.26 -2.89
N GLN A 9 2.91 0.16 -1.58
CA GLN A 9 3.51 1.09 -0.62
C GLN A 9 4.37 0.36 0.40
N PHE A 10 5.53 0.92 0.71
CA PHE A 10 6.45 0.43 1.72
C PHE A 10 6.48 1.39 2.90
N GLY A 11 6.01 0.93 4.04
CA GLY A 11 6.00 1.69 5.27
C GLY A 11 4.82 2.65 5.38
N THR A 12 4.61 3.10 6.62
CA THR A 12 3.47 3.95 7.01
C THR A 12 3.85 5.05 7.99
N LYS A 13 5.14 5.20 8.29
CA LYS A 13 5.67 6.13 9.31
C LYS A 13 5.95 7.51 8.75
N HIS A 14 6.15 7.65 7.44
CA HIS A 14 6.32 8.96 6.83
C HIS A 14 5.02 9.76 6.92
N GLY A 15 5.10 11.06 7.23
CA GLY A 15 3.92 11.90 7.48
C GLY A 15 2.93 11.94 6.31
N HIS A 16 3.42 11.78 5.09
CA HIS A 16 2.61 11.79 3.87
C HIS A 16 2.17 10.40 3.38
N ALA A 17 2.64 9.31 3.99
CA ALA A 17 2.40 7.95 3.51
C ALA A 17 0.91 7.63 3.37
N LYS A 18 0.08 8.11 4.32
CA LYS A 18 -1.37 7.95 4.26
C LYS A 18 -1.99 8.74 3.09
N GLY A 19 -1.61 10.01 2.92
CA GLY A 19 -2.18 10.86 1.87
C GLY A 19 -1.83 10.35 0.47
N VAL A 20 -0.61 9.85 0.28
CA VAL A 20 -0.21 9.20 -0.98
C VAL A 20 -1.06 7.94 -1.23
N LEU A 21 -1.28 7.11 -0.21
CA LEU A 21 -2.16 5.94 -0.32
C LEU A 21 -3.59 6.31 -0.71
N GLU A 22 -4.15 7.36 -0.12
CA GLU A 22 -5.50 7.84 -0.44
C GLU A 22 -5.63 8.28 -1.90
N VAL A 23 -4.63 9.00 -2.43
CA VAL A 23 -4.59 9.39 -3.84
C VAL A 23 -4.51 8.17 -4.76
N MET A 24 -3.64 7.20 -4.43
CA MET A 24 -3.51 5.96 -5.20
C MET A 24 -4.81 5.14 -5.23
N LEU A 25 -5.51 5.04 -4.09
CA LEU A 25 -6.78 4.30 -3.98
C LEU A 25 -7.93 5.00 -4.73
N ALA A 26 -7.89 6.33 -4.88
CA ALA A 26 -8.92 7.10 -5.57
C ALA A 26 -8.74 7.13 -7.09
N HIS A 27 -7.55 6.81 -7.61
CA HIS A 27 -7.23 6.96 -9.03
C HIS A 27 -7.75 5.77 -9.86
N SER A 28 -8.56 6.03 -10.89
CA SER A 28 -9.23 4.99 -11.69
C SER A 28 -8.24 4.03 -12.37
N ASP A 29 -7.10 4.56 -12.81
CA ASP A 29 -6.09 3.80 -13.55
C ASP A 29 -5.06 3.11 -12.65
N VAL A 30 -5.17 3.26 -11.33
CA VAL A 30 -4.26 2.63 -10.37
C VAL A 30 -4.91 1.40 -9.74
N GLU A 31 -4.10 0.35 -9.56
CA GLU A 31 -4.39 -0.79 -8.71
C GLU A 31 -3.36 -0.80 -7.57
N VAL A 32 -3.81 -0.56 -6.34
CA VAL A 32 -2.95 -0.70 -5.16
C VAL A 32 -2.89 -2.17 -4.78
N VAL A 33 -1.73 -2.79 -4.98
CA VAL A 33 -1.49 -4.21 -4.69
C VAL A 33 -1.46 -4.46 -3.18
N GLY A 34 -0.96 -3.49 -2.41
CA GLY A 34 -0.98 -3.55 -0.95
C GLY A 34 0.06 -2.65 -0.29
N VAL A 35 0.12 -2.76 1.03
CA VAL A 35 1.06 -2.03 1.89
C VAL A 35 1.90 -3.05 2.66
N TRP A 36 3.22 -2.96 2.54
CA TRP A 36 4.16 -3.69 3.40
C TRP A 36 4.66 -2.77 4.50
N GLU A 37 4.56 -3.19 5.77
CA GLU A 37 5.11 -2.45 6.90
C GLU A 37 6.13 -3.32 7.65
N PRO A 38 7.41 -2.89 7.75
CA PRO A 38 8.43 -3.63 8.50
C PRO A 38 8.18 -3.66 10.01
N ASP A 39 7.57 -2.61 10.59
CA ASP A 39 7.24 -2.56 12.01
C ASP A 39 5.87 -3.20 12.28
N LYS A 40 5.87 -4.46 12.74
CA LYS A 40 4.62 -5.20 13.03
C LYS A 40 3.75 -4.53 14.08
N ARG A 41 4.33 -3.88 15.09
CA ARG A 41 3.55 -3.14 16.08
C ARG A 41 2.84 -1.95 15.43
N ARG A 42 3.51 -1.25 14.52
CA ARG A 42 2.89 -0.18 13.73
C ARG A 42 1.76 -0.71 12.86
N GLN A 43 1.98 -1.83 12.17
CA GLN A 43 0.96 -2.50 11.37
C GLN A 43 -0.28 -2.86 12.22
N ASP A 44 -0.09 -3.47 13.39
CA ASP A 44 -1.18 -3.85 14.29
C ASP A 44 -1.99 -2.65 14.77
N ILE A 45 -1.31 -1.55 15.15
CA ILE A 45 -1.96 -0.28 15.51
C ILE A 45 -2.85 0.24 14.37
N LEU A 46 -2.37 0.15 13.12
CA LEU A 46 -3.12 0.61 11.96
C LEU A 46 -4.29 -0.32 11.61
N ILE A 47 -4.11 -1.64 11.72
CA ILE A 47 -5.19 -2.62 11.55
C ILE A 47 -6.31 -2.40 12.58
N GLN A 48 -5.95 -2.12 13.83
CA GLN A 48 -6.89 -1.86 14.91
C GLN A 48 -7.48 -0.44 14.89
N SER A 49 -6.94 0.44 14.04
CA SER A 49 -7.43 1.81 13.93
C SER A 49 -8.82 1.85 13.26
N ASN A 50 -9.58 2.90 13.56
CA ASN A 50 -10.85 3.17 12.89
C ASN A 50 -10.69 3.92 11.56
N ASP A 51 -9.46 4.10 11.08
CA ASP A 51 -9.19 4.83 9.85
C ASP A 51 -9.48 3.94 8.62
N PRO A 52 -10.46 4.31 7.77
CA PRO A 52 -10.97 3.44 6.72
C PRO A 52 -9.95 3.13 5.62
N VAL A 53 -8.91 3.94 5.46
CA VAL A 53 -7.89 3.70 4.42
C VAL A 53 -7.20 2.35 4.61
N TRP A 54 -6.90 1.97 5.86
CA TRP A 54 -6.20 0.72 6.20
C TRP A 54 -7.08 -0.52 6.07
N LYS A 55 -8.40 -0.33 5.95
CA LYS A 55 -9.37 -1.41 5.70
C LYS A 55 -9.61 -1.65 4.21
N LYS A 56 -9.13 -0.75 3.34
CA LYS A 56 -9.26 -0.84 1.87
C LYS A 56 -8.05 -1.48 1.19
N ILE A 57 -7.03 -1.86 1.96
CA ILE A 57 -5.77 -2.37 1.42
C ILE A 57 -5.50 -3.80 1.88
N THR A 58 -4.66 -4.48 1.10
CA THR A 58 -4.06 -5.74 1.48
C THR A 58 -2.76 -5.46 2.23
N TRP A 59 -2.61 -6.05 3.42
CA TRP A 59 -1.35 -6.04 4.14
C TRP A 59 -0.42 -7.11 3.57
N ILE A 60 0.74 -6.67 3.09
CA ILE A 60 1.76 -7.54 2.52
C ILE A 60 2.61 -8.07 3.66
N GLU A 61 2.79 -9.40 3.72
CA GLU A 61 3.54 -10.03 4.80
C GLU A 61 5.05 -9.91 4.60
N ARG A 62 5.49 -10.09 3.35
CA ARG A 62 6.89 -10.23 2.93
C ARG A 62 7.18 -9.27 1.78
N SER A 63 8.21 -8.44 1.90
CA SER A 63 8.55 -7.43 0.87
C SER A 63 8.89 -8.08 -0.47
N GLU A 64 9.41 -9.32 -0.46
CA GLU A 64 9.74 -10.09 -1.65
C GLU A 64 8.53 -10.34 -2.55
N GLN A 65 7.31 -10.39 -1.99
CA GLN A 65 6.07 -10.51 -2.78
C GLN A 65 5.89 -9.32 -3.73
N VAL A 66 6.38 -8.13 -3.34
CA VAL A 66 6.37 -6.94 -4.19
C VAL A 66 7.61 -6.88 -5.07
N LEU A 67 8.79 -7.10 -4.48
CA LEU A 67 10.05 -6.91 -5.19
C LEU A 67 10.28 -7.94 -6.32
N SER A 68 9.67 -9.12 -6.23
CA SER A 68 9.74 -10.15 -7.27
C SER A 68 8.64 -10.04 -8.34
N ASP A 69 7.56 -9.30 -8.07
CA ASP A 69 6.46 -9.12 -9.02
C ASP A 69 6.78 -8.01 -10.02
N LYS A 70 7.27 -8.40 -11.20
CA LYS A 70 7.62 -7.49 -12.31
C LYS A 70 6.42 -6.72 -12.88
N THR A 71 5.20 -7.05 -12.49
CA THR A 71 4.01 -6.32 -12.95
C THR A 71 3.66 -5.14 -12.05
N ILE A 72 4.28 -5.03 -10.86
CA ILE A 72 4.25 -3.84 -10.02
C ILE A 72 5.32 -2.88 -10.53
N ILE A 73 4.91 -1.71 -11.00
CA ILE A 73 5.83 -0.81 -11.72
C ILE A 73 6.45 0.27 -10.84
N ALA A 74 5.86 0.54 -9.67
CA ALA A 74 6.40 1.51 -8.71
C ALA A 74 5.98 1.19 -7.27
N ILE A 75 6.77 1.72 -6.33
CA ILE A 75 6.57 1.60 -4.89
C ILE A 75 6.62 3.01 -4.28
N SER A 76 5.62 3.38 -3.48
CA SER A 76 5.64 4.60 -2.66
C SER A 76 6.16 4.31 -1.24
N SER A 77 6.51 5.36 -0.48
CA SER A 77 7.00 5.30 0.91
C SER A 77 6.46 6.46 1.73
#